data_AF-A0A1S8WQL4-F1
#
_entry.id   AF-A0A1S8WQL4-F1
#
_cell.length_a   1.000
_cell.length_b   1.000
_cell.length_c   1.000
_cell.angle_alpha   90.00
_cell.angle_beta   90.00
_cell.angle_gamma   90.00
#
_symmetry.space_group_name_H-M   'P 1'
#
loop_
_entity.id
_entity.type
_entity.pdbx_description
1 polymer ?
#
loop_
_entity_poly.entity_id
_entity_poly.type
_entity_poly.pdbx_seq_one_letter_code
_entity_poly.pdbx_strand_id
1 'polypeptide(L)'
;DAVSSWNPLTDTIPIHTWLHPWLPWFGGTERLASIHDTVLQKLGYCFNNWHPSDGSAHSVLTPWRSVISLGAMSAFLGRHVVPKLGLALQQFKLNPASQNMDVWNWVMRWADLIGPAVLVNLLEQHFWPRWLTVLANWLRQGVEARQHGDHVSAGQVYQDVGRWYAGWKGQLPAECMEYASVKDTLTKALSMMERAMRGLPPEDPKPTTTPVDASRYAAPSNRPAQFTNNFTSTPLVAPPPTTLRKQVEQVAAQRGLTFHPIPNRMVEGQQVYRLESVHVFFDRN
;
A
#
# COMPACT_ATOMS: atom_id res chain seq x y z
N ASP A 1 9.91 36.06 2.80
CA ASP A 1 10.38 36.70 1.56
C ASP A 1 11.29 35.82 0.73
N ALA A 2 12.51 35.47 1.17
CA ALA A 2 13.43 34.64 0.39
C ALA A 2 12.85 33.26 -0.03
N VAL A 3 12.15 32.56 0.88
CA VAL A 3 11.43 31.31 0.56
C VAL A 3 10.26 31.55 -0.39
N SER A 4 9.60 32.69 -0.26
CA SER A 4 8.48 33.09 -1.12
C SER A 4 8.93 33.44 -2.54
N SER A 5 10.15 33.96 -2.72
CA SER A 5 10.74 34.23 -4.05
C SER A 5 11.43 33.01 -4.68
N TRP A 6 11.87 32.04 -3.87
CA TRP A 6 12.54 30.84 -4.37
C TRP A 6 11.64 30.00 -5.31
N ASN A 7 12.19 29.55 -6.44
CA ASN A 7 11.50 28.72 -7.41
C ASN A 7 12.26 27.40 -7.66
N PRO A 8 11.71 26.24 -7.24
CA PRO A 8 12.34 24.93 -7.45
C PRO A 8 12.62 24.54 -8.89
N LEU A 9 11.96 25.16 -9.89
CA LEU A 9 12.14 24.82 -11.30
C LEU A 9 13.25 25.62 -11.99
N THR A 10 13.60 26.78 -11.44
CA THR A 10 14.56 27.71 -12.09
C THR A 10 15.81 27.93 -11.26
N ASP A 11 15.70 27.82 -9.93
CA ASP A 11 16.82 28.12 -9.04
C ASP A 11 17.75 26.92 -8.93
N THR A 12 19.05 27.17 -9.15
CA THR A 12 20.08 26.13 -9.15
C THR A 12 20.55 25.73 -7.76
N ILE A 13 20.32 26.59 -6.77
CA ILE A 13 20.72 26.34 -5.38
C ILE A 13 19.54 25.69 -4.64
N PRO A 14 19.69 24.44 -4.16
CA PRO A 14 18.62 23.76 -3.44
C PRO A 14 18.28 24.50 -2.14
N ILE A 15 17.00 24.73 -1.89
CA ILE A 15 16.50 25.51 -0.74
C ILE A 15 17.03 25.04 0.63
N HIS A 16 17.22 23.73 0.81
CA HIS A 16 17.71 23.18 2.07
C HIS A 16 19.11 23.69 2.43
N THR A 17 19.96 24.01 1.44
CA THR A 17 21.36 24.41 1.66
C THR A 17 21.49 25.72 2.41
N TRP A 18 20.55 26.64 2.21
CA TRP A 18 20.53 27.94 2.88
C TRP A 18 19.42 28.06 3.91
N LEU A 19 18.41 27.18 3.94
CA LEU A 19 17.37 27.21 4.98
C LEU A 19 17.75 26.36 6.21
N HIS A 20 18.24 25.14 6.01
CA HIS A 20 18.50 24.21 7.13
C HIS A 20 19.54 24.73 8.15
N PRO A 21 20.62 25.44 7.75
CA PRO A 21 21.59 25.99 8.70
C PRO A 21 20.98 26.95 9.74
N TRP A 22 19.82 27.55 9.45
CA TRP A 22 19.16 28.48 10.37
C TRP A 22 18.18 27.81 11.33
N LEU A 23 17.80 26.54 11.11
CA LEU A 23 16.85 25.82 11.95
C LEU A 23 17.21 25.86 13.46
N PRO A 24 18.49 25.67 13.87
CA PRO A 24 18.85 25.72 15.29
C PRO A 24 18.62 27.09 15.94
N TRP A 25 18.71 28.17 15.14
CA TRP A 25 18.67 29.54 15.61
C TRP A 25 17.24 30.09 15.70
N PHE A 26 16.31 29.55 14.91
CA PHE A 26 14.90 29.95 14.91
C PHE A 26 14.03 29.19 15.92
N GLY A 27 14.64 28.50 16.89
CA GLY A 27 13.92 27.74 17.91
C GLY A 27 13.40 26.39 17.42
N GLY A 28 14.07 25.81 16.43
CA GLY A 28 13.80 24.46 15.93
C GLY A 28 12.82 24.40 14.76
N THR A 29 12.52 23.17 14.33
CA THR A 29 11.71 22.89 13.13
C THR A 29 10.26 23.31 13.27
N GLU A 30 9.70 23.28 14.48
CA GLU A 30 8.29 23.61 14.72
C GLU A 30 7.96 25.08 14.48
N ARG A 31 8.86 26.00 14.86
CA ARG A 31 8.63 27.44 14.65
C ARG A 31 8.67 27.85 13.17
N LEU A 32 9.26 27.00 12.32
CA LEU A 32 9.32 27.21 10.88
C LEU A 32 8.31 26.36 10.10
N ALA A 33 7.31 25.77 10.78
CA ALA A 33 6.30 24.93 10.14
C ALA A 33 5.61 25.60 8.94
N SER A 34 5.21 26.87 9.06
CA SER A 34 4.58 27.61 7.95
C SER A 34 5.51 27.82 6.75
N ILE A 35 6.83 27.92 7.00
CA ILE A 35 7.83 27.98 5.95
C ILE A 35 7.96 26.60 5.28
N HIS A 36 8.02 25.53 6.07
CA HIS A 36 8.06 24.17 5.53
C HIS A 36 6.82 23.86 4.67
N ASP A 37 5.63 24.30 5.09
CA ASP A 37 4.40 24.17 4.31
C ASP A 37 4.49 24.90 2.96
N THR A 38 5.06 26.11 2.97
CA THR A 38 5.29 26.88 1.73
C THR A 38 6.24 26.16 0.79
N VAL A 39 7.31 25.55 1.34
CA VAL A 39 8.27 24.77 0.54
C VAL A 39 7.60 23.51 -0.03
N LEU A 40 6.86 22.76 0.80
CA LEU A 40 6.12 21.59 0.35
C LEU A 40 5.09 21.95 -0.72
N GLN A 41 4.39 23.07 -0.60
CA GLN A 41 3.44 23.52 -1.62
C GLN A 41 4.13 23.77 -2.96
N LYS A 42 5.28 24.45 -2.96
CA LYS A 42 6.06 24.73 -4.17
C LYS A 42 6.66 23.47 -4.78
N LEU A 43 7.21 22.58 -3.95
CA LEU A 43 7.67 21.27 -4.39
C LEU A 43 6.51 20.47 -4.99
N GLY A 44 5.36 20.41 -4.32
CA GLY A 44 4.16 19.72 -4.78
C GLY A 44 3.71 20.15 -6.18
N TYR A 45 3.84 21.44 -6.50
CA TYR A 45 3.60 21.94 -7.85
C TYR A 45 4.55 21.34 -8.89
N CYS A 46 5.85 21.22 -8.57
CA CYS A 46 6.84 20.57 -9.43
C CYS A 46 6.52 19.09 -9.65
N PHE A 47 6.07 18.43 -8.58
CA PHE A 47 5.69 17.03 -8.64
C PHE A 47 4.45 16.76 -9.50
N ASN A 48 3.67 17.77 -9.92
CA ASN A 48 2.54 17.54 -10.82
C ASN A 48 2.97 16.94 -12.17
N ASN A 49 4.10 17.40 -12.73
CA ASN A 49 4.63 16.91 -14.01
C ASN A 49 5.85 15.99 -13.87
N TRP A 50 6.27 15.70 -12.64
CA TRP A 50 7.39 14.79 -12.37
C TRP A 50 7.11 13.34 -12.80
N HIS A 51 8.16 12.62 -13.21
CA HIS A 51 8.11 11.20 -13.57
C HIS A 51 9.16 10.41 -12.77
N PRO A 52 8.88 9.17 -12.31
CA PRO A 52 9.82 8.39 -11.48
C PRO A 52 11.23 8.17 -12.04
N SER A 53 11.41 8.25 -13.35
CA SER A 53 12.73 8.17 -13.99
C SER A 53 13.65 9.32 -13.61
N ASP A 54 13.09 10.49 -13.26
CA ASP A 54 13.86 11.64 -12.78
C ASP A 54 14.24 11.45 -11.31
N GLY A 55 15.52 11.14 -11.09
CA GLY A 55 16.09 10.91 -9.76
C GLY A 55 16.36 12.17 -8.95
N SER A 56 16.36 13.36 -9.56
CA SER A 56 16.68 14.61 -8.87
C SER A 56 15.68 14.91 -7.74
N ALA A 57 14.41 14.56 -7.96
CA ALA A 57 13.32 14.78 -7.01
C ALA A 57 13.52 14.05 -5.68
N HIS A 58 14.10 12.84 -5.69
CA HIS A 58 14.44 12.12 -4.46
C HIS A 58 15.51 12.89 -3.68
N SER A 59 16.60 13.28 -4.34
CA SER A 59 17.70 14.06 -3.72
C SER A 59 17.25 15.42 -3.19
N VAL A 60 16.26 16.05 -3.81
CA VAL A 60 15.66 17.31 -3.32
C VAL A 60 14.91 17.09 -2.00
N LEU A 61 14.25 15.95 -1.83
CA LEU A 61 13.43 15.65 -0.64
C LEU A 61 14.21 14.99 0.50
N THR A 62 15.29 14.24 0.23
CA THR A 62 16.07 13.55 1.27
C THR A 62 16.47 14.44 2.45
N PRO A 63 16.98 15.68 2.25
CA PRO A 63 17.37 16.56 3.35
C PRO A 63 16.21 16.91 4.28
N TRP A 64 14.98 16.92 3.76
CA TRP A 64 13.78 17.33 4.49
C TRP A 64 13.23 16.24 5.40
N ARG A 65 13.71 15.00 5.28
CA ARG A 65 13.25 13.84 6.08
C ARG A 65 13.35 14.06 7.58
N SER A 66 14.38 14.77 8.05
CA SER A 66 14.60 15.05 9.49
C SER A 66 13.99 16.38 9.94
N VAL A 67 13.51 17.21 9.01
CA VAL A 67 13.04 18.57 9.27
C VAL A 67 11.51 18.64 9.26
N ILE A 68 10.89 17.94 8.32
CA ILE A 68 9.44 17.86 8.16
C ILE A 68 8.90 16.75 9.06
N SER A 69 7.75 16.98 9.70
CA SER A 69 7.12 15.96 10.53
C SER A 69 6.79 14.71 9.70
N LEU A 70 6.85 13.53 10.33
CA LEU A 70 6.55 12.27 9.65
C LEU A 70 5.16 12.29 9.00
N GLY A 71 4.16 12.87 9.67
CA GLY A 71 2.80 13.00 9.15
C GLY A 71 2.71 13.87 7.89
N ALA A 72 3.33 15.05 7.89
CA ALA A 72 3.33 15.94 6.73
C ALA A 72 4.10 15.34 5.55
N MET A 73 5.26 14.72 5.80
CA MET A 73 6.04 14.03 4.77
C MET A 73 5.24 12.86 4.16
N SER A 74 4.58 12.06 5.00
CA SER A 74 3.76 10.93 4.54
C SER A 74 2.58 11.38 3.69
N ALA A 75 1.88 12.45 4.10
CA ALA A 75 0.79 13.04 3.32
C ALA A 75 1.29 13.60 1.98
N PHE A 76 2.45 14.26 1.97
CA PHE A 76 3.06 14.78 0.76
C PHE A 76 3.44 13.67 -0.23
N LEU A 77 4.17 12.65 0.23
CA LEU A 77 4.60 11.51 -0.58
C LEU A 77 3.38 10.73 -1.10
N GLY A 78 2.39 10.49 -0.23
CA GLY A 78 1.15 9.81 -0.60
C GLY A 78 0.34 10.53 -1.67
N ARG A 79 0.39 11.87 -1.68
CA ARG A 79 -0.32 12.70 -2.67
C ARG A 79 0.42 12.81 -4.00
N HIS A 80 1.74 12.99 -3.96
CA HIS A 80 2.52 13.44 -5.12
C HIS A 80 3.44 12.37 -5.73
N VAL A 81 3.89 11.40 -4.94
CA VAL A 81 4.92 10.43 -5.34
C VAL A 81 4.33 9.04 -5.51
N VAL A 82 3.69 8.51 -4.46
CA VAL A 82 3.20 7.13 -4.40
C VAL A 82 2.28 6.75 -5.59
N PRO A 83 1.31 7.59 -6.01
CA PRO A 83 0.45 7.25 -7.15
C PRO A 83 1.22 7.07 -8.46
N LYS A 84 2.29 7.85 -8.65
CA LYS A 84 3.13 7.80 -9.86
C LYS A 84 4.06 6.60 -9.85
N LEU A 85 4.57 6.20 -8.69
CA LEU A 85 5.29 4.94 -8.52
C LEU A 85 4.39 3.75 -8.84
N GLY A 86 3.14 3.78 -8.35
CA GLY A 86 2.13 2.76 -8.66
C GLY A 86 1.85 2.67 -10.16
N LEU A 87 1.66 3.80 -10.83
CA LEU A 87 1.47 3.84 -12.29
C LEU A 87 2.69 3.27 -13.05
N ALA A 88 3.91 3.62 -12.63
CA ALA A 88 5.12 3.08 -13.24
C ALA A 88 5.19 1.54 -13.09
N LEU A 89 4.88 1.00 -11.90
CA LEU A 89 4.79 -0.45 -11.67
C LEU A 89 3.72 -1.13 -12.53
N GLN A 90 2.58 -0.49 -12.76
CA GLN A 90 1.54 -1.03 -13.64
C GLN A 90 2.02 -1.13 -15.11
N GLN A 91 2.78 -0.14 -15.56
CA GLN A 91 3.34 -0.11 -16.92
C GLN A 91 4.60 -0.98 -17.06
N PHE A 92 5.17 -1.43 -15.94
CA PHE A 92 6.39 -2.21 -15.93
C PHE A 92 6.21 -3.52 -16.69
N LYS A 93 7.04 -3.80 -17.71
CA LYS A 93 6.96 -5.04 -18.49
C LYS A 93 7.79 -6.13 -17.81
N LEU A 94 7.11 -7.16 -17.32
CA LEU A 94 7.72 -8.36 -16.77
C LEU A 94 7.99 -9.35 -17.90
N ASN A 95 9.23 -9.42 -18.36
CA ASN A 95 9.65 -10.34 -19.42
C ASN A 95 10.80 -11.22 -18.91
N PRO A 96 10.56 -12.51 -18.65
CA PRO A 96 11.59 -13.44 -18.16
C PRO A 96 12.82 -13.54 -19.06
N ALA A 97 12.66 -13.37 -20.39
CA ALA A 97 13.76 -13.47 -21.34
C ALA A 97 14.63 -12.21 -21.42
N SER A 98 14.07 -11.04 -21.08
CA SER A 98 14.76 -9.75 -21.18
C SER A 98 14.16 -8.74 -20.21
N GLN A 99 14.57 -8.83 -18.96
CA GLN A 99 14.08 -7.96 -17.90
C GLN A 99 14.79 -6.60 -17.94
N ASN A 100 14.06 -5.53 -18.25
CA ASN A 100 14.53 -4.18 -17.96
C ASN A 100 14.28 -3.91 -16.47
N MET A 101 15.25 -3.34 -15.74
CA MET A 101 15.15 -3.08 -14.30
C MET A 101 14.98 -1.59 -13.96
N ASP A 102 14.89 -0.71 -14.95
CA ASP A 102 14.86 0.74 -14.74
C ASP A 102 13.65 1.14 -13.90
N VAL A 103 12.45 0.69 -14.28
CA VAL A 103 11.21 0.98 -13.55
C VAL A 103 11.27 0.47 -12.11
N TRP A 104 11.81 -0.73 -11.91
CA TRP A 104 12.02 -1.28 -10.58
C TRP A 104 12.96 -0.40 -9.75
N ASN A 105 14.10 -0.02 -10.31
CA ASN A 105 15.10 0.83 -9.67
C ASN A 105 14.54 2.23 -9.35
N TRP A 106 13.70 2.79 -10.22
CA TRP A 106 13.02 4.06 -9.96
C TRP A 106 12.16 3.98 -8.71
N VAL A 107 11.42 2.89 -8.50
CA VAL A 107 10.57 2.69 -7.32
C VAL A 107 11.41 2.41 -6.08
N MET A 108 12.39 1.51 -6.18
CA MET A 108 13.25 1.13 -5.04
C MET A 108 14.04 2.31 -4.48
N ARG A 109 14.41 3.29 -5.32
CA ARG A 109 15.05 4.53 -4.85
C ARG A 109 14.25 5.23 -3.74
N TRP A 110 12.92 5.11 -3.74
CA TRP A 110 12.06 5.78 -2.78
C TRP A 110 11.78 4.97 -1.50
N ALA A 111 12.29 3.75 -1.39
CA ALA A 111 12.01 2.84 -0.27
C ALA A 111 12.32 3.45 1.10
N ASP A 112 13.38 4.26 1.18
CA ASP A 112 13.84 4.93 2.40
C ASP A 112 12.94 6.09 2.85
N LEU A 113 12.25 6.74 1.91
CA LEU A 113 11.36 7.87 2.17
C LEU A 113 9.91 7.45 2.39
N ILE A 114 9.38 6.52 1.58
CA ILE A 114 7.98 6.07 1.71
C ILE A 114 7.81 5.01 2.81
N GLY A 115 8.89 4.34 3.17
CA GLY A 115 8.90 3.27 4.17
C GLY A 115 8.40 1.92 3.66
N PRO A 116 8.74 0.83 4.37
CA PRO A 116 8.50 -0.52 3.91
C PRO A 116 7.01 -0.87 3.80
N ALA A 117 6.15 -0.36 4.68
CA ALA A 117 4.71 -0.63 4.63
C ALA A 117 4.06 -0.11 3.34
N VAL A 118 4.41 1.11 2.92
CA VAL A 118 3.89 1.71 1.67
C VAL A 118 4.46 1.01 0.45
N LEU A 119 5.75 0.66 0.47
CA LEU A 119 6.37 -0.08 -0.61
C LEU A 119 5.75 -1.47 -0.80
N VAL A 120 5.54 -2.22 0.29
CA VAL A 120 4.87 -3.53 0.24
C VAL A 120 3.47 -3.40 -0.35
N ASN A 121 2.70 -2.40 0.09
CA ASN A 121 1.36 -2.16 -0.43
C ASN A 121 1.36 -1.81 -1.94
N LEU A 122 2.34 -1.03 -2.41
CA LEU A 122 2.52 -0.76 -3.85
C LEU A 122 2.79 -2.05 -4.63
N LEU A 123 3.65 -2.92 -4.11
CA LEU A 123 3.99 -4.20 -4.76
C LEU A 123 2.79 -5.14 -4.80
N GLU A 124 2.02 -5.24 -3.71
CA GLU A 124 0.78 -6.01 -3.65
C GLU A 124 -0.25 -5.59 -4.70
N GLN A 125 -0.42 -4.28 -4.88
CA GLN A 125 -1.43 -3.78 -5.79
C GLN A 125 -1.02 -3.84 -7.26
N HIS A 126 0.25 -3.59 -7.57
CA HIS A 126 0.67 -3.30 -8.95
C HIS A 126 1.71 -4.27 -9.52
N PHE A 127 2.39 -5.04 -8.68
CA PHE A 127 3.48 -5.93 -9.08
C PHE A 127 3.12 -7.40 -8.92
N TRP A 128 2.79 -7.85 -7.71
CA TRP A 128 2.64 -9.28 -7.38
C TRP A 128 1.62 -10.03 -8.23
N PRO A 129 0.41 -9.51 -8.51
CA PRO A 129 -0.56 -10.21 -9.35
C PRO A 129 -0.05 -10.50 -10.76
N ARG A 130 0.71 -9.55 -11.33
CA ARG A 130 1.28 -9.66 -12.67
C ARG A 130 2.48 -10.60 -12.67
N TRP A 131 3.32 -10.50 -11.65
CA TRP A 131 4.47 -11.39 -11.45
C TRP A 131 4.04 -12.85 -11.30
N LEU A 132 3.01 -13.13 -10.49
CA LEU A 132 2.44 -14.47 -10.36
C LEU A 132 1.82 -14.98 -11.67
N THR A 133 1.17 -14.10 -12.45
CA THR A 133 0.61 -14.47 -13.76
C THR A 133 1.71 -14.87 -14.75
N VAL A 134 2.82 -14.11 -14.81
CA VAL A 134 3.98 -14.44 -15.65
C VAL A 134 4.57 -15.78 -15.24
N LEU A 135 4.73 -16.01 -13.93
CA LEU A 135 5.19 -17.29 -13.38
C LEU A 135 4.26 -18.45 -13.79
N ALA A 136 2.96 -18.30 -13.60
CA ALA A 136 1.97 -19.33 -13.95
C ALA A 136 2.03 -19.71 -15.44
N ASN A 137 2.10 -18.70 -16.32
CA ASN A 137 2.17 -18.92 -17.76
C ASN A 137 3.47 -19.63 -18.16
N TRP A 138 4.59 -19.26 -17.56
CA TRP A 138 5.89 -19.87 -17.85
C TRP A 138 5.96 -21.32 -17.34
N LEU A 139 5.41 -21.58 -16.15
CA LEU A 139 5.28 -22.94 -15.62
C LEU A 139 4.36 -23.83 -16.47
N ARG A 140 3.28 -23.26 -17.03
CA ARG A 140 2.37 -23.99 -17.93
C ARG A 140 3.10 -24.50 -19.17
N GLN A 141 3.99 -23.70 -19.75
CA GLN A 141 4.84 -24.12 -20.88
C GLN A 141 5.72 -25.33 -20.52
N GLY A 142 6.31 -25.33 -19.31
CA GLY A 142 7.10 -26.47 -18.83
C GLY A 142 6.27 -27.74 -18.61
N VAL A 143 5.04 -27.58 -18.08
CA VAL A 143 4.09 -28.70 -17.92
C VAL A 143 3.67 -29.27 -19.28
N GLU A 144 3.35 -28.39 -20.25
CA GLU A 144 2.99 -28.79 -21.61
C GLU A 144 4.15 -29.53 -22.29
N ALA A 145 5.36 -29.00 -22.26
CA ALA A 145 6.55 -29.65 -22.82
C ALA A 145 6.75 -31.07 -22.25
N ARG A 146 6.58 -31.21 -20.93
CA ARG A 146 6.66 -32.51 -20.25
C ARG A 146 5.58 -33.48 -20.70
N GLN A 147 4.34 -33.02 -20.89
CA GLN A 147 3.22 -33.86 -21.33
C GLN A 147 3.42 -34.37 -22.77
N HIS A 148 4.13 -33.61 -23.61
CA HIS A 148 4.51 -34.02 -24.97
C HIS A 148 5.75 -34.93 -25.01
N GLY A 149 6.33 -35.29 -23.84
CA GLY A 149 7.51 -36.14 -23.74
C GLY A 149 8.85 -35.41 -23.87
N ASP A 150 8.85 -34.08 -24.02
CA ASP A 150 10.08 -33.28 -24.07
C ASP A 150 10.54 -32.89 -22.66
N HIS A 151 11.20 -33.84 -22.01
CA HIS A 151 11.73 -33.65 -20.66
C HIS A 151 12.91 -32.67 -20.59
N VAL A 152 13.64 -32.47 -21.70
CA VAL A 152 14.81 -31.60 -21.74
C VAL A 152 14.37 -30.14 -21.70
N SER A 153 13.44 -29.74 -22.57
CA SER A 153 12.93 -28.36 -22.57
C SER A 153 12.15 -28.05 -21.28
N ALA A 154 11.37 -28.99 -20.77
CA ALA A 154 10.70 -28.84 -19.47
C ALA A 154 11.70 -28.60 -18.33
N GLY A 155 12.81 -29.35 -18.30
CA GLY A 155 13.89 -29.15 -17.33
C GLY A 155 14.52 -27.76 -17.41
N GLN A 156 14.78 -27.28 -18.63
CA GLN A 156 15.32 -25.93 -18.87
C GLN A 156 14.36 -24.84 -18.37
N VAL A 157 13.07 -24.96 -18.68
CA VAL A 157 12.03 -24.02 -18.20
C VAL A 157 12.02 -23.95 -16.66
N TYR A 158 12.04 -25.08 -15.97
CA TYR A 158 12.02 -25.06 -14.49
C TYR A 158 13.30 -24.48 -13.90
N GLN A 159 14.46 -24.74 -14.51
CA GLN A 159 15.73 -24.14 -14.07
C GLN A 159 15.69 -22.61 -14.21
N ASP A 160 15.22 -22.12 -15.35
CA ASP A 160 15.15 -20.68 -15.63
C ASP A 160 14.11 -19.99 -14.73
N VAL A 161 12.96 -20.64 -14.47
CA VAL A 161 11.97 -20.18 -13.48
C VAL A 161 12.60 -20.06 -12.08
N GLY A 162 13.38 -21.07 -11.65
CA GLY A 162 14.05 -21.05 -10.36
C GLY A 162 15.04 -19.88 -10.23
N ARG A 163 15.83 -19.62 -11.28
CA ARG A 163 16.76 -18.48 -11.33
C ARG A 163 16.04 -17.14 -11.29
N TRP A 164 14.95 -17.01 -12.05
CA TRP A 164 14.13 -15.81 -12.09
C TRP A 164 13.47 -15.52 -10.74
N TYR A 165 12.91 -16.54 -10.08
CA TYR A 165 12.37 -16.43 -8.72
C TYR A 165 13.44 -15.95 -7.72
N ALA A 166 14.62 -16.60 -7.72
CA ALA A 166 15.70 -16.25 -6.82
C ALA A 166 16.21 -14.81 -7.07
N GLY A 167 16.31 -14.42 -8.33
CA GLY A 167 16.66 -13.06 -8.74
C GLY A 167 15.71 -12.03 -8.16
N TRP A 168 14.40 -12.20 -8.37
CA TRP A 168 13.39 -11.29 -7.83
C TRP A 168 13.36 -11.24 -6.31
N LYS A 169 13.49 -12.39 -5.63
CA LYS A 169 13.59 -12.45 -4.17
C LYS A 169 14.79 -11.64 -3.67
N GLY A 170 15.92 -11.68 -4.37
CA GLY A 170 17.12 -10.90 -4.05
C GLY A 170 17.01 -9.39 -4.32
N GLN A 171 15.99 -8.94 -5.04
CA GLN A 171 15.76 -7.51 -5.29
C GLN A 171 14.94 -6.81 -4.19
N LEU A 172 14.35 -7.57 -3.27
CA LEU A 172 13.51 -7.02 -2.21
C LEU A 172 14.35 -6.48 -1.05
N PRO A 173 14.05 -5.28 -0.52
CA PRO A 173 14.63 -4.81 0.73
C PRO A 173 14.35 -5.78 1.88
N ALA A 174 15.31 -5.93 2.80
CA ALA A 174 15.21 -6.88 3.92
C ALA A 174 14.01 -6.57 4.82
N GLU A 175 13.68 -5.30 5.00
CA GLU A 175 12.54 -4.84 5.80
C GLU A 175 11.21 -5.28 5.19
N CYS A 176 11.11 -5.33 3.85
CA CYS A 176 9.92 -5.78 3.15
C CYS A 176 9.72 -7.30 3.29
N MET A 177 10.80 -8.05 3.42
CA MET A 177 10.76 -9.50 3.59
C MET A 177 10.12 -9.92 4.91
N GLU A 178 9.99 -9.03 5.90
CA GLU A 178 9.35 -9.33 7.17
C GLU A 178 7.82 -9.34 7.12
N TYR A 179 7.23 -8.75 6.06
CA TYR A 179 5.79 -8.67 5.90
C TYR A 179 5.20 -10.03 5.52
N ALA A 180 4.18 -10.46 6.26
CA ALA A 180 3.51 -11.75 6.03
C ALA A 180 3.00 -11.89 4.59
N SER A 181 2.43 -10.83 4.02
CA SER A 181 1.93 -10.83 2.65
C SER A 181 3.00 -11.08 1.58
N VAL A 182 4.22 -10.59 1.79
CA VAL A 182 5.37 -10.87 0.93
C VAL A 182 5.79 -12.33 1.08
N LYS A 183 5.91 -12.82 2.32
CA LYS A 183 6.23 -14.23 2.62
C LYS A 183 5.18 -15.18 2.00
N ASP A 184 3.89 -14.85 2.11
CA ASP A 184 2.77 -15.63 1.56
C ASP A 184 2.83 -15.66 0.03
N THR A 185 3.09 -14.52 -0.61
CA THR A 185 3.21 -14.45 -2.08
C THR A 185 4.37 -15.29 -2.59
N LEU A 186 5.53 -15.23 -1.92
CA LEU A 186 6.70 -16.04 -2.26
C LEU A 186 6.46 -17.53 -2.02
N THR A 187 5.73 -17.89 -0.97
CA THR A 187 5.34 -19.28 -0.66
C THR A 187 4.36 -19.82 -1.69
N LYS A 188 3.38 -19.01 -2.10
CA LYS A 188 2.45 -19.33 -3.19
C LYS A 188 3.18 -19.59 -4.51
N ALA A 189 4.19 -18.79 -4.84
CA ALA A 189 5.00 -19.02 -6.04
C ALA A 189 5.76 -20.35 -5.98
N LEU A 190 6.34 -20.69 -4.83
CA LEU A 190 7.01 -21.98 -4.63
C LEU A 190 6.03 -23.16 -4.77
N SER A 191 4.83 -23.06 -4.19
CA SER A 191 3.84 -24.14 -4.33
C SER A 191 3.36 -24.32 -5.78
N MET A 192 3.26 -23.23 -6.56
CA MET A 192 2.99 -23.30 -8.00
C MET A 192 4.11 -24.02 -8.75
N MET A 193 5.38 -23.73 -8.42
CA MET A 193 6.55 -24.40 -9.02
C MET A 193 6.56 -25.90 -8.69
N GLU A 194 6.39 -26.27 -7.42
CA GLU A 194 6.35 -27.68 -6.99
C GLU A 194 5.22 -28.46 -7.69
N ARG A 195 4.04 -27.84 -7.83
CA ARG A 195 2.91 -28.44 -8.52
C ARG A 195 3.21 -28.66 -10.00
N ALA A 196 3.80 -27.67 -10.67
CA ALA A 196 4.22 -27.76 -12.06
C ALA A 196 5.28 -28.85 -12.28
N MET A 197 6.26 -28.98 -11.39
CA MET A 197 7.28 -30.04 -11.46
C MET A 197 6.70 -31.46 -11.35
N ARG A 198 5.55 -31.62 -10.68
CA ARG A 198 4.77 -32.87 -10.63
C ARG A 198 3.93 -33.12 -11.90
N GLY A 199 4.00 -32.23 -12.90
CA GLY A 199 3.24 -32.31 -14.15
C GLY A 199 1.78 -31.83 -14.02
N LEU A 200 1.42 -31.19 -12.92
CA LEU A 200 0.09 -30.63 -12.70
C LEU A 200 0.10 -29.13 -13.08
N PRO A 201 -0.96 -28.62 -13.73
CA PRO A 201 -1.03 -27.20 -14.06
C PRO A 201 -0.97 -26.33 -12.79
N PRO A 202 -0.28 -25.18 -12.83
CA PRO A 202 -0.24 -24.25 -11.70
C PRO A 202 -1.66 -23.77 -11.38
N GLU A 203 -1.96 -23.58 -10.10
CA GLU A 203 -3.25 -23.01 -9.69
C GLU A 203 -3.29 -21.54 -10.13
N ASP A 204 -4.34 -21.14 -10.84
CA ASP A 204 -4.47 -19.76 -11.28
C ASP A 204 -4.50 -18.84 -10.05
N PRO A 205 -3.80 -17.68 -10.09
CA PRO A 205 -3.93 -16.70 -9.04
C PRO A 205 -5.36 -16.19 -9.02
N LYS A 206 -6.22 -16.76 -8.15
CA LYS A 206 -7.56 -16.25 -7.90
C LYS A 206 -7.44 -14.75 -7.60
N PRO A 207 -8.20 -13.88 -8.27
CA PRO A 207 -8.24 -12.49 -7.88
C PRO A 207 -8.78 -12.44 -6.45
N THR A 208 -7.98 -11.93 -5.53
CA THR A 208 -8.44 -11.59 -4.19
C THR A 208 -9.36 -10.37 -4.34
N THR A 209 -10.61 -10.60 -4.76
CA THR A 209 -11.68 -9.62 -4.61
C THR A 209 -12.07 -9.62 -3.14
N THR A 210 -11.29 -8.95 -2.30
CA THR A 210 -11.92 -8.24 -1.19
C THR A 210 -12.80 -7.18 -1.83
N PRO A 211 -14.12 -7.13 -1.58
CA PRO A 211 -14.95 -6.03 -2.04
C PRO A 211 -14.41 -4.78 -1.36
N VAL A 212 -13.64 -3.98 -2.10
CA VAL A 212 -13.36 -2.60 -1.69
C VAL A 212 -14.68 -1.91 -1.90
N ASP A 213 -15.39 -1.65 -0.80
CA ASP A 213 -16.65 -0.95 -0.78
C ASP A 213 -16.43 0.47 -1.34
N ALA A 214 -16.61 0.60 -2.66
CA ALA A 214 -16.42 1.83 -3.41
C ALA A 214 -17.51 2.87 -3.11
N SER A 215 -18.35 2.64 -2.10
CA SER A 215 -19.47 3.49 -1.71
C SER A 215 -19.09 4.67 -0.81
N ARG A 216 -17.82 4.88 -0.47
CA ARG A 216 -17.39 5.95 0.46
C ARG A 216 -16.92 7.26 -0.18
N TYR A 217 -17.04 7.42 -1.50
CA TYR A 217 -16.79 8.71 -2.15
C TYR A 217 -17.97 9.14 -3.02
N ALA A 218 -19.08 9.51 -2.37
CA ALA A 218 -20.10 10.34 -3.01
C ALA A 218 -19.82 11.81 -2.65
N ALA A 219 -19.56 12.63 -3.67
CA ALA A 219 -19.48 14.08 -3.55
C ALA A 219 -20.84 14.66 -3.10
N PRO A 220 -20.86 15.76 -2.31
CA PRO A 220 -22.12 16.36 -1.87
C PRO A 220 -22.80 17.09 -3.04
N SER A 221 -23.90 16.54 -3.54
CA SER A 221 -24.80 17.24 -4.46
C SER A 221 -25.97 17.83 -3.66
N ASN A 222 -26.05 19.17 -3.64
CA ASN A 222 -27.19 19.94 -3.14
C ASN A 222 -28.46 19.60 -3.93
N ARG A 223 -29.51 19.14 -3.25
CA ARG A 223 -30.92 19.36 -3.65
C ARG A 223 -31.90 19.09 -2.50
N PRO A 224 -32.94 19.93 -2.31
CA PRO A 224 -33.85 19.84 -1.18
C PRO A 224 -34.93 18.76 -1.36
N ALA A 225 -35.34 18.17 -0.24
CA ALA A 225 -36.32 17.10 -0.12
C ALA A 225 -37.76 17.56 -0.48
N GLN A 226 -38.48 16.70 -1.20
CA GLN A 226 -39.94 16.76 -1.29
C GLN A 226 -40.53 15.45 -0.78
N PHE A 227 -41.50 15.60 0.11
CA PHE A 227 -42.27 14.55 0.76
C PHE A 227 -43.37 14.02 -0.16
N THR A 228 -43.45 12.71 -0.36
CA THR A 228 -44.73 12.04 -0.66
C THR A 228 -44.74 10.63 -0.09
N ASN A 229 -45.65 10.38 0.84
CA ASN A 229 -46.06 9.06 1.29
C ASN A 229 -46.75 8.30 0.14
N ASN A 230 -46.47 7.01 -0.01
CA ASN A 230 -47.51 6.01 -0.31
C ASN A 230 -47.01 4.57 -0.04
N PHE A 231 -47.88 3.83 0.65
CA PHE A 231 -47.73 2.45 1.09
C PHE A 231 -47.98 1.45 -0.06
N THR A 232 -47.23 0.34 -0.12
CA THR A 232 -47.72 -1.05 0.10
C THR A 232 -46.76 -2.12 -0.45
N SER A 233 -46.80 -3.29 0.20
CA SER A 233 -46.29 -4.63 -0.15
C SER A 233 -44.91 -5.07 0.40
N THR A 234 -45.00 -6.14 1.20
CA THR A 234 -43.96 -7.10 1.67
C THR A 234 -42.95 -7.49 0.58
N PRO A 235 -41.67 -7.88 0.87
CA PRO A 235 -41.33 -8.96 1.82
C PRO A 235 -39.93 -8.88 2.49
N LEU A 236 -39.59 -9.96 3.21
CA LEU A 236 -38.26 -10.37 3.71
C LEU A 236 -37.76 -9.65 4.96
N VAL A 237 -37.83 -10.38 6.08
CA VAL A 237 -37.20 -10.05 7.36
C VAL A 237 -35.69 -9.86 7.14
N ALA A 238 -35.26 -8.60 7.09
CA ALA A 238 -33.87 -8.23 7.25
C ALA A 238 -33.43 -8.59 8.68
N PRO A 239 -32.25 -9.20 8.89
CA PRO A 239 -31.70 -9.38 10.23
C PRO A 239 -31.51 -8.00 10.89
N PRO A 240 -31.76 -7.86 12.20
CA PRO A 240 -31.65 -6.57 12.88
C PRO A 240 -30.21 -6.03 12.79
N PRO A 241 -30.03 -4.70 12.71
CA PRO A 241 -28.70 -4.09 12.63
C PRO A 241 -27.85 -4.56 13.82
N THR A 242 -26.70 -5.15 13.52
CA THR A 242 -25.72 -5.52 14.54
C THR A 242 -25.12 -4.23 15.08
N THR A 243 -25.47 -3.88 16.32
CA THR A 243 -24.82 -2.78 17.03
C THR A 243 -23.31 -3.07 17.13
N LEU A 244 -22.48 -2.03 17.09
CA LEU A 244 -21.00 -2.17 17.12
C LEU A 244 -20.53 -3.02 18.32
N ARG A 245 -21.27 -2.96 19.43
CA ARG A 245 -21.14 -3.86 20.57
C ARG A 245 -21.18 -5.36 20.20
N LYS A 246 -22.18 -5.80 19.42
CA LYS A 246 -22.32 -7.22 19.02
C LYS A 246 -21.17 -7.68 18.12
N GLN A 247 -20.65 -6.79 17.29
CA GLN A 247 -19.48 -7.09 16.44
C GLN A 247 -18.23 -7.28 17.29
N VAL A 248 -18.00 -6.42 18.28
CA VAL A 248 -16.88 -6.55 19.21
C VAL A 248 -17.00 -7.83 20.05
N GLU A 249 -18.20 -8.17 20.52
CA GLU A 249 -18.46 -9.42 21.25
C GLU A 249 -18.18 -10.67 20.39
N GLN A 250 -18.64 -10.68 19.13
CA GLN A 250 -18.42 -11.79 18.22
C GLN A 250 -16.94 -11.98 17.85
N VAL A 251 -16.21 -10.88 17.60
CA VAL A 251 -14.77 -10.92 17.30
C VAL A 251 -13.96 -11.32 18.53
N ALA A 252 -14.34 -10.86 19.72
CA ALA A 252 -13.72 -11.27 20.97
C ALA A 252 -13.89 -12.78 21.19
N ALA A 253 -15.10 -13.31 21.02
CA ALA A 253 -15.38 -14.74 21.14
C ALA A 253 -14.59 -15.59 20.13
N GLN A 254 -14.47 -15.16 18.87
CA GLN A 254 -13.68 -15.87 17.85
C GLN A 254 -12.18 -15.93 18.17
N ARG A 255 -11.66 -14.93 18.89
CA ARG A 255 -10.25 -14.84 19.27
C ARG A 255 -9.97 -15.40 20.67
N GLY A 256 -10.98 -15.97 21.34
CA GLY A 256 -10.86 -16.48 22.70
C GLY A 256 -10.68 -15.39 23.76
N LEU A 257 -11.10 -14.16 23.48
CA LEU A 257 -10.98 -13.00 24.37
C LEU A 257 -12.25 -12.85 25.21
N THR A 258 -12.06 -12.56 26.50
CA THR A 258 -13.14 -12.41 27.48
C THR A 258 -13.77 -11.02 27.36
N PHE A 259 -15.06 -10.96 27.03
CA PHE A 259 -15.84 -9.73 26.94
C PHE A 259 -17.07 -9.78 27.86
N HIS A 260 -17.10 -8.99 28.94
CA HIS A 260 -18.24 -8.93 29.87
C HIS A 260 -18.46 -7.53 30.48
N PRO A 261 -19.71 -7.16 30.82
CA PRO A 261 -20.00 -5.88 31.45
C PRO A 261 -19.45 -5.83 32.88
N ILE A 262 -18.92 -4.67 33.28
CA ILE A 262 -18.51 -4.42 34.66
C ILE A 262 -19.71 -3.85 35.42
N PRO A 263 -20.30 -4.59 36.39
CA PRO A 263 -21.41 -4.08 37.16
C PRO A 263 -21.01 -2.81 37.94
N ASN A 264 -21.93 -1.85 38.03
CA ASN A 264 -21.75 -0.57 38.73
C ASN A 264 -20.66 0.38 38.17
N ARG A 265 -20.24 0.19 36.91
CA ARG A 265 -19.29 1.11 36.25
C ARG A 265 -19.87 1.68 34.96
N MET A 266 -20.13 2.99 34.98
CA MET A 266 -20.60 3.75 33.83
C MET A 266 -19.68 4.95 33.59
N VAL A 267 -19.40 5.25 32.33
CA VAL A 267 -18.67 6.45 31.89
C VAL A 267 -19.62 7.19 30.94
N GLU A 268 -19.88 8.48 31.21
CA GLU A 268 -20.77 9.33 30.40
C GLU A 268 -22.18 8.74 30.18
N GLY A 269 -22.72 8.03 31.18
CA GLY A 269 -24.04 7.39 31.11
C GLY A 269 -24.07 6.09 30.31
N GLN A 270 -22.91 5.60 29.85
CA GLN A 270 -22.78 4.36 29.07
C GLN A 270 -22.05 3.27 29.86
N GLN A 271 -22.46 2.03 29.60
CA GLN A 271 -21.94 0.85 30.27
C GLN A 271 -20.49 0.57 29.86
N VAL A 272 -19.63 0.32 30.85
CA VAL A 272 -18.24 -0.12 30.61
C VAL A 272 -18.18 -1.65 30.56
N TYR A 273 -17.45 -2.16 29.57
CA TYR A 273 -17.14 -3.56 29.34
C TYR A 273 -15.65 -3.81 29.58
N ARG A 274 -15.33 -5.00 30.09
CA ARG A 274 -13.96 -5.49 30.13
C ARG A 274 -13.71 -6.35 28.89
N LEU A 275 -12.66 -6.02 28.15
CA LEU A 275 -12.09 -6.84 27.09
C LEU A 275 -10.67 -7.21 27.51
N GLU A 276 -10.48 -8.42 28.03
CA GLU A 276 -9.24 -8.86 28.68
C GLU A 276 -8.73 -7.86 29.74
N SER A 277 -7.67 -7.11 29.43
CA SER A 277 -7.02 -6.12 30.30
C SER A 277 -7.49 -4.68 30.06
N VAL A 278 -8.34 -4.45 29.06
CA VAL A 278 -8.76 -3.12 28.61
C VAL A 278 -10.24 -2.87 28.95
N HIS A 279 -10.55 -1.63 29.34
CA HIS A 279 -11.92 -1.17 29.56
C HIS A 279 -12.44 -0.46 28.31
N VAL A 280 -13.60 -0.89 27.81
CA VAL A 280 -14.22 -0.37 26.58
C VAL A 280 -15.62 0.11 26.90
N PHE A 281 -15.98 1.31 26.48
CA PHE A 281 -17.36 1.78 26.44
C PHE A 281 -17.69 2.23 25.03
N PHE A 282 -18.98 2.22 24.67
CA PHE A 282 -19.41 2.53 23.30
C PHE A 282 -20.18 3.83 23.29
N ASP A 283 -19.50 4.92 22.91
CA ASP A 283 -20.19 6.17 22.61
C ASP A 283 -20.97 6.06 21.30
N ARG A 284 -22.13 6.74 21.27
CA ARG A 284 -23.24 6.60 20.32
C ARG A 284 -22.77 6.17 18.91
N ASN A 285 -23.41 5.09 18.43
CA ASN A 285 -23.27 4.51 17.08
C ASN A 285 -23.20 5.56 15.96
#